data_AF-G2KTP4-F1
#
_entry.id   AF-G2KTP4-F1
#
_cell.length_a   1.000
_cell.length_b   1.000
_cell.length_c   1.000
_cell.angle_alpha   90.00
_cell.angle_beta   90.00
_cell.angle_gamma   90.00
#
_symmetry.space_group_name_H-M   'P 1'
#
loop_
_entity.id
_entity.type
_entity.pdbx_description
1 polymer ?
#
loop_
_entity_poly.entity_id
_entity_poly.type
_entity_poly.pdbx_seq_one_letter_code
_entity_poly.pdbx_strand_id
1 'polypeptide(L)'
;MNDFKKIHDFLKDNYENGNFHEPDYHYEYSYQDQKKYYLNDVRNMSDFELGYQQAQSDYRYGYQIKYYPVSLIKIINEILDNRLTEIVDFMIGYNQAKKDLK
;
A
#
# COMPACT_ATOMS: atom_id res chain seq x y z
N MET A 1 20.47 -13.72 -20.81
CA MET A 1 20.50 -14.50 -19.57
C MET A 1 19.44 -13.87 -18.66
N ASN A 2 18.29 -14.53 -18.54
CA ASN A 2 16.96 -13.91 -18.32
C ASN A 2 16.83 -13.14 -17.02
N ASP A 3 16.76 -11.81 -17.09
CA ASP A 3 16.49 -10.93 -15.95
C ASP A 3 15.11 -11.21 -15.32
N PHE A 4 14.18 -11.76 -16.10
CA PHE A 4 12.90 -12.29 -15.59
C PHE A 4 13.08 -13.36 -14.52
N LYS A 5 14.08 -14.23 -14.68
CA LYS A 5 14.36 -15.28 -13.69
C LYS A 5 14.86 -14.67 -12.38
N LYS A 6 15.69 -13.63 -12.45
CA LYS A 6 16.19 -12.94 -11.25
C LYS A 6 15.07 -12.23 -10.49
N ILE A 7 14.14 -11.60 -11.21
CA ILE A 7 12.98 -10.93 -10.59
C ILE A 7 12.03 -11.96 -9.98
N HIS A 8 11.74 -13.04 -10.71
CA HIS A 8 10.94 -14.14 -10.21
C HIS A 8 11.55 -14.75 -8.94
N ASP A 9 12.85 -15.07 -8.97
CA ASP A 9 13.56 -15.67 -7.85
C ASP A 9 13.60 -14.70 -6.65
N PHE A 10 13.81 -13.40 -6.89
CA PHE A 10 13.71 -12.37 -5.84
C PHE A 10 12.32 -12.32 -5.18
N LEU A 11 11.25 -12.31 -5.98
CA LEU A 11 9.88 -12.27 -5.44
C LEU A 11 9.54 -13.56 -4.69
N LYS A 12 9.91 -14.71 -5.25
CA LYS A 12 9.68 -16.02 -4.65
C LYS A 12 10.43 -16.16 -3.33
N ASP A 13 11.72 -15.79 -3.30
CA ASP A 13 12.53 -15.85 -2.09
C ASP A 13 11.95 -14.94 -1.00
N ASN A 14 11.50 -13.72 -1.33
CA ASN A 14 10.91 -12.82 -0.33
C ASN A 14 9.54 -13.32 0.18
N TYR A 15 8.74 -13.97 -0.65
CA TYR A 15 7.48 -14.57 -0.24
C TYR A 15 7.69 -15.80 0.66
N GLU A 16 8.55 -16.73 0.25
CA GLU A 16 8.84 -17.95 1.02
C GLU A 16 9.55 -17.64 2.34
N ASN A 17 10.39 -16.61 2.40
CA ASN A 17 11.00 -16.14 3.65
C ASN A 17 10.04 -15.30 4.52
N GLY A 18 8.80 -15.10 4.07
CA GLY A 18 7.79 -14.39 4.85
C GLY A 18 8.06 -12.90 5.01
N ASN A 19 8.91 -12.30 4.17
CA ASN A 19 9.17 -10.86 4.17
C ASN A 19 7.95 -10.06 3.68
N PHE A 20 6.96 -10.74 3.09
CA PHE A 20 5.65 -10.19 2.74
C PHE A 20 4.52 -10.66 3.66
N HIS A 21 4.80 -11.52 4.65
CA HIS A 21 3.80 -11.76 5.69
C HIS A 21 3.55 -10.43 6.38
N GLU A 22 2.27 -10.04 6.47
CA GLU A 22 1.88 -8.98 7.38
C GLU A 22 2.50 -9.32 8.74
N PRO A 23 3.18 -8.37 9.41
CA PRO A 23 3.50 -8.58 10.81
C PRO A 23 2.18 -8.94 11.48
N ASP A 24 2.23 -9.92 12.36
CA ASP A 24 1.14 -10.31 13.25
C ASP A 24 0.87 -9.11 14.18
N TYR A 25 0.36 -8.04 13.61
CA TYR A 25 -0.19 -6.92 14.31
C TYR A 25 -1.45 -7.50 14.90
N HIS A 26 -1.35 -7.84 16.19
CA HIS A 26 -2.49 -7.70 17.08
C HIS A 26 -2.99 -6.27 16.94
N TYR A 27 -3.83 -6.07 15.94
CA TYR A 27 -4.52 -4.86 15.62
C TYR A 27 -5.68 -4.81 16.61
N GLU A 28 -5.37 -4.56 17.89
CA GLU A 28 -6.28 -3.79 18.73
C GLU A 28 -6.32 -2.38 18.15
N TYR A 29 -6.86 -2.23 16.93
CA TYR A 29 -7.52 -0.98 16.66
C TYR A 29 -8.70 -0.93 17.61
N SER A 30 -8.76 0.15 18.37
CA SER A 30 -10.03 0.76 18.70
C SER A 30 -10.79 1.02 17.38
N TYR A 31 -11.45 -0.04 16.87
CA TYR A 31 -12.38 0.01 15.75
C TYR A 31 -13.63 0.85 16.08
N GLN A 32 -13.74 1.35 17.32
CA GLN A 32 -14.88 2.11 17.80
C GLN A 32 -14.76 3.62 17.55
N ASP A 33 -13.55 4.20 17.50
CA ASP A 33 -13.43 5.67 17.41
C ASP A 33 -13.41 6.21 15.97
N GLN A 34 -12.92 5.45 14.98
CA GLN A 34 -12.90 5.90 13.58
C GLN A 34 -14.24 5.73 12.86
N LYS A 35 -15.13 4.85 13.37
CA LYS A 35 -16.43 4.57 12.72
C LYS A 35 -17.35 5.79 12.63
N LYS A 36 -17.20 6.80 13.49
CA LYS A 36 -18.17 7.90 13.56
C LYS A 36 -18.03 8.93 12.43
N TYR A 37 -16.89 8.99 11.74
CA TYR A 37 -16.68 9.91 10.61
C TYR A 37 -16.50 9.22 9.25
N TYR A 38 -16.17 7.92 9.20
CA TYR A 38 -15.73 7.25 7.97
C TYR A 38 -16.77 6.34 7.28
N LEU A 39 -17.85 5.94 7.95
CA LEU A 39 -18.67 4.81 7.46
C LEU A 39 -19.54 5.08 6.23
N ASN A 40 -19.87 6.34 5.94
CA ASN A 40 -20.79 6.66 4.84
C ASN A 40 -20.07 7.04 3.54
N ASP A 41 -18.77 7.38 3.59
CA ASP A 41 -18.05 8.00 2.46
C ASP A 41 -17.04 7.05 1.79
N VAL A 42 -16.50 6.06 2.53
CA VAL A 42 -15.46 5.13 2.02
C VAL A 42 -16.00 4.17 0.96
N ARG A 43 -17.32 3.97 0.87
CA ARG A 43 -17.94 3.02 -0.09
C ARG A 43 -17.77 3.42 -1.57
N ASN A 44 -17.38 4.66 -1.85
CA ASN A 44 -17.19 5.17 -3.21
C ASN A 44 -15.78 5.72 -3.47
N MET A 45 -14.84 5.54 -2.55
CA MET A 45 -13.48 6.04 -2.73
C MET A 45 -12.70 5.14 -3.68
N SER A 46 -11.97 5.78 -4.59
CA SER A 46 -10.96 5.12 -5.41
C SER A 46 -9.79 4.63 -4.55
N ASP A 47 -9.04 3.64 -5.04
CA ASP A 47 -7.86 3.13 -4.33
C ASP A 47 -6.81 4.22 -4.08
N PHE A 48 -6.69 5.19 -5.00
CA PHE A 48 -5.89 6.39 -4.80
C PHE A 48 -6.32 7.18 -3.56
N GLU A 49 -7.61 7.46 -3.41
CA GLU A 49 -8.14 8.21 -2.27
C GLU A 49 -7.93 7.45 -0.96
N LEU A 50 -8.08 6.12 -0.98
CA LEU A 50 -7.76 5.27 0.17
C LEU A 50 -6.29 5.40 0.58
N GLY A 51 -5.37 5.34 -0.37
CA GLY A 51 -3.94 5.53 -0.11
C GLY A 51 -3.61 6.91 0.45
N TYR A 52 -4.21 7.96 -0.13
CA TYR A 52 -4.05 9.34 0.31
C TYR A 52 -4.54 9.54 1.75
N GLN A 53 -5.72 9.01 2.09
CA GLN A 53 -6.28 9.08 3.43
C GLN A 53 -5.46 8.29 4.44
N GLN A 54 -4.96 7.11 4.07
CA GLN A 54 -4.10 6.32 4.95
C GLN A 54 -2.84 7.09 5.34
N ALA A 55 -2.16 7.75 4.39
CA ALA A 55 -0.99 8.57 4.72
C ALA A 55 -1.31 9.74 5.65
N GLN A 56 -2.48 10.37 5.50
CA GLN A 56 -2.92 11.40 6.43
C GLN A 56 -3.19 10.86 7.82
N SER A 57 -3.83 9.70 7.91
CA SER A 57 -4.08 9.02 9.19
C SER A 57 -2.76 8.68 9.87
N ASP A 58 -1.84 8.06 9.12
CA ASP A 58 -0.51 7.70 9.61
C ASP A 58 0.23 8.93 10.18
N TYR A 59 0.19 10.06 9.46
CA TYR A 59 0.78 11.31 9.94
C TYR A 59 0.10 11.88 11.20
N ARG A 60 -1.24 11.94 11.21
CA ARG A 60 -2.01 12.52 12.33
C ARG A 60 -1.83 11.75 13.64
N TYR A 61 -1.76 10.43 13.55
CA TYR A 61 -1.62 9.56 14.72
C TYR A 61 -0.17 9.23 15.07
N GLY A 62 0.80 9.82 14.35
CA GLY A 62 2.23 9.61 14.62
C GLY A 62 2.74 8.21 14.26
N TYR A 63 2.05 7.51 13.36
CA TYR A 63 2.53 6.23 12.83
C TYR A 63 3.69 6.44 11.85
N GLN A 64 4.47 5.38 11.65
CA GLN A 64 5.59 5.41 10.72
C GLN A 64 5.10 5.61 9.28
N ILE A 65 5.60 6.67 8.63
CA ILE A 65 5.31 6.94 7.22
C ILE A 65 6.00 5.91 6.33
N LYS A 66 5.21 5.18 5.55
CA LYS A 66 5.69 4.11 4.67
C LYS A 66 6.43 4.66 3.44
N TYR A 67 7.26 3.81 2.85
CA TYR A 67 7.89 4.06 1.56
C TYR A 67 7.38 3.04 0.54
N TYR A 68 6.70 3.53 -0.49
CA TYR A 68 6.21 2.70 -1.58
C TYR A 68 7.04 2.92 -2.86
N PRO A 69 7.73 1.88 -3.38
CA PRO A 69 8.51 1.98 -4.61
C PRO A 69 7.60 1.87 -5.85
N VAL A 70 6.76 2.88 -6.08
CA VAL A 70 5.73 2.88 -7.16
C VAL A 70 6.30 2.47 -8.52
N SER A 71 7.47 2.98 -8.90
CA SER A 71 8.08 2.66 -10.20
C SER A 71 8.37 1.17 -10.38
N LEU A 72 8.82 0.48 -9.33
CA LEU A 72 9.07 -0.96 -9.37
C LEU A 72 7.75 -1.74 -9.52
N ILE A 73 6.74 -1.36 -8.72
CA ILE A 73 5.45 -2.05 -8.74
C ILE A 73 4.71 -1.82 -10.06
N LYS A 74 4.88 -0.66 -10.72
CA LYS A 74 4.36 -0.43 -12.07
C LYS A 74 4.93 -1.40 -13.10
N ILE A 75 6.24 -1.65 -13.08
CA ILE A 75 6.87 -2.63 -13.98
C ILE A 75 6.31 -4.03 -13.72
N ILE A 76 6.14 -4.41 -12.46
CA ILE A 76 5.52 -5.70 -12.09
C ILE A 76 4.06 -5.76 -12.56
N ASN A 77 3.31 -4.68 -12.42
CA ASN A 77 1.92 -4.59 -12.85
C ASN A 77 1.79 -4.82 -14.36
N GLU A 78 2.68 -4.22 -15.16
CA GLU A 78 2.73 -4.43 -16.61
C GLU A 78 3.04 -5.89 -16.97
N ILE A 79 3.97 -6.53 -16.24
CA ILE A 79 4.27 -7.97 -16.41
C ILE A 79 3.06 -8.85 -16.08
N LEU A 80 2.20 -8.41 -15.17
CA LEU A 80 1.03 -9.15 -14.69
C LEU A 80 -0.28 -8.72 -15.37
N ASP A 81 -0.22 -8.19 -16.59
CA ASP A 81 -1.39 -7.74 -17.35
C ASP A 81 -2.30 -6.78 -16.57
N ASN A 82 -1.70 -5.83 -15.84
CA ASN A 82 -2.37 -4.79 -15.07
C ASN A 82 -3.23 -5.28 -13.89
N ARG A 83 -2.99 -6.50 -13.38
CA ARG A 83 -3.73 -7.07 -12.24
C ARG A 83 -3.48 -6.41 -10.88
N LEU A 84 -2.45 -5.58 -10.76
CA LEU A 84 -2.08 -4.85 -9.55
C LEU A 84 -2.42 -3.35 -9.63
N THR A 85 -3.28 -2.93 -10.57
CA THR A 85 -3.59 -1.52 -10.81
C THR A 85 -4.10 -0.82 -9.56
N GLU A 86 -5.00 -1.45 -8.81
CA GLU A 86 -5.56 -0.94 -7.55
C GLU A 86 -4.44 -0.70 -6.50
N ILE A 87 -3.49 -1.62 -6.39
CA ILE A 87 -2.33 -1.49 -5.49
C ILE A 87 -1.42 -0.34 -5.94
N VAL A 88 -1.17 -0.21 -7.25
CA VAL A 88 -0.39 0.89 -7.81
C VAL A 88 -1.05 2.23 -7.48
N ASP A 89 -2.36 2.34 -7.70
CA ASP A 89 -3.12 3.58 -7.47
C ASP A 89 -3.13 3.97 -6.00
N PHE A 90 -3.32 2.99 -5.11
CA PHE A 90 -3.17 3.18 -3.67
C PHE A 90 -1.78 3.72 -3.29
N MET A 91 -0.71 3.11 -3.79
CA MET A 91 0.65 3.54 -3.50
C MET A 91 0.94 4.95 -4.04
N ILE A 92 0.38 5.32 -5.19
CA ILE A 92 0.47 6.67 -5.75
C ILE A 92 -0.21 7.66 -4.80
N GLY A 93 -1.45 7.37 -4.37
CA GLY A 93 -2.20 8.22 -3.45
C GLY A 93 -1.48 8.45 -2.13
N TYR A 94 -0.94 7.39 -1.52
CA TYR A 94 -0.18 7.49 -0.28
C TYR A 94 1.08 8.35 -0.43
N ASN A 95 1.85 8.12 -1.50
CA ASN A 95 3.05 8.90 -1.77
C ASN A 95 2.74 10.37 -2.09
N GLN A 96 1.57 10.66 -2.67
CA GLN A 96 1.13 12.03 -2.93
C GLN A 96 0.82 12.76 -1.61
N ALA A 97 -0.03 12.19 -0.75
CA ALA A 97 -0.31 12.76 0.58
C ALA A 97 0.98 12.97 1.39
N LYS A 98 1.91 12.02 1.35
CA LYS A 98 3.23 12.15 2.00
C LYS A 98 4.04 13.35 1.48
N LYS A 99 3.92 13.73 0.20
CA LYS A 99 4.57 14.93 -0.34
C LYS A 99 3.87 16.19 0.16
N ASP A 100 2.54 16.16 0.25
CA ASP A 100 1.72 17.32 0.62
C ASP A 100 1.77 17.63 2.13
N LEU A 101 2.10 16.63 2.96
CA LEU A 101 2.28 16.75 4.41
C LEU A 101 3.70 17.21 4.83
N LYS A 102 4.63 17.34 3.88
CA LYS A 102 6.00 17.84 4.11
C LYS A 102 6.09 19.35 3.86
#